data_AF-A0A8B6Y018-F1
#
_entry.id   AF-A0A8B6Y018-F1
#
_cell.length_a   1.000
_cell.length_b   1.000
_cell.length_c   1.000
_cell.angle_alpha   90.00
_cell.angle_beta   90.00
_cell.angle_gamma   90.00
#
_symmetry.space_group_name_H-M   'P 1'
#
loop_
_entity.id
_entity.type
_entity.pdbx_description
1 polymer ?
#
loop_
_entity_poly.entity_id
_entity_poly.type
_entity_poly.pdbx_seq_one_letter_code
_entity_poly.pdbx_strand_id
1 'polypeptide(L)'
;MDLVQCAEMLKKCITFLENYRTIASHFWKITENYRTDFKQATVDAKELAEELNIDAIFKPLKRVRRVKRHYDENAFDKPILNPEKKLEVTFFNRLLDTFLSSINERFEQLNEYVNIWSFLFNLDNLPIKNELLKLCKQLQEKLTANTKSEIDGALLCDKLMCAVFYKR
;
A
#
# COMPACT_ATOMS: atom_id res chain seq x y z
N MET A 1 -10.97 25.01 18.10
CA MET A 1 -11.07 23.86 17.18
C MET A 1 -12.30 23.10 17.63
N ASP A 2 -13.36 23.09 16.81
CA ASP A 2 -14.69 22.68 17.25
C ASP A 2 -14.76 21.14 17.33
N LEU A 3 -15.27 20.59 18.44
CA LEU A 3 -15.26 19.13 18.69
C LEU A 3 -16.01 18.36 17.59
N VAL A 4 -16.98 19.03 16.95
CA VAL A 4 -17.76 18.55 15.81
C VAL A 4 -16.90 18.39 14.56
N GLN A 5 -15.98 19.33 14.30
CA GLN A 5 -15.03 19.23 13.18
C GLN A 5 -14.03 18.09 13.41
N CYS A 6 -13.58 17.89 14.65
CA CYS A 6 -12.74 16.74 15.01
C CYS A 6 -13.50 15.42 14.81
N ALA A 7 -14.77 15.33 15.20
CA ALA A 7 -15.61 14.15 14.99
C ALA A 7 -15.90 13.86 13.52
N GLU A 8 -16.13 14.90 12.69
CA GLU A 8 -16.28 14.76 11.24
C GLU A 8 -14.96 14.33 10.57
N MET A 9 -13.83 14.90 11.00
CA MET A 9 -12.52 14.47 10.51
C MET A 9 -12.23 13.02 10.89
N LEU A 10 -12.57 12.60 12.12
CA LEU A 10 -12.42 11.21 12.57
C LEU A 10 -13.31 10.26 11.79
N LYS A 11 -14.58 10.61 11.53
CA LYS A 11 -15.48 9.83 10.68
C LYS A 11 -14.93 9.72 9.25
N LYS A 12 -14.43 10.82 8.67
CA LYS A 12 -13.79 10.80 7.35
C LYS A 12 -12.56 9.90 7.33
N CYS A 13 -11.70 9.96 8.36
CA CYS A 13 -10.56 9.05 8.52
C CYS A 13 -11.01 7.58 8.62
N ILE A 14 -12.03 7.26 9.42
CA ILE A 14 -12.54 5.88 9.55
C ILE A 14 -13.10 5.39 8.21
N THR A 15 -13.93 6.18 7.52
CA THR A 15 -14.46 5.81 6.20
C THR A 15 -13.37 5.67 5.14
N PHE A 16 -12.31 6.49 5.21
CA PHE A 16 -11.15 6.37 4.34
C PHE A 16 -10.40 5.05 4.60
N LEU A 17 -10.20 4.68 5.86
CA LEU A 17 -9.55 3.43 6.27
C LEU A 17 -10.38 2.19 5.91
N GLU A 18 -11.70 2.23 6.07
CA GLU A 18 -12.60 1.14 5.69
C GLU A 18 -12.70 0.98 4.16
N ASN A 19 -12.75 2.08 3.42
CA ASN A 19 -12.64 2.07 1.96
C ASN A 19 -11.27 1.54 1.53
N TYR A 20 -10.19 1.90 2.20
CA TYR A 20 -8.86 1.39 1.87
C TYR A 20 -8.72 -0.11 2.19
N ARG A 21 -9.30 -0.60 3.29
CA ARG A 21 -9.34 -2.03 3.66
C ARG A 21 -10.17 -2.86 2.69
N THR A 22 -11.31 -2.35 2.26
CA THR A 22 -12.15 -3.00 1.25
C THR A 22 -11.43 -3.03 -0.10
N ILE A 23 -10.80 -1.93 -0.51
CA ILE A 23 -9.94 -1.87 -1.71
C ILE A 23 -8.80 -2.87 -1.61
N ALA A 24 -8.07 -2.96 -0.48
CA ALA A 24 -6.98 -3.92 -0.30
C ALA A 24 -7.46 -5.39 -0.36
N SER A 25 -8.63 -5.69 0.22
CA SER A 25 -9.23 -7.04 0.19
C SER A 25 -9.78 -7.41 -1.19
N HIS A 26 -10.40 -6.45 -1.90
CA HIS A 26 -10.81 -6.60 -3.29
C HIS A 26 -9.58 -6.76 -4.18
N PHE A 27 -8.52 -5.99 -3.92
CA PHE A 27 -7.30 -5.97 -4.71
C PHE A 27 -6.51 -7.27 -4.56
N TRP A 28 -6.40 -7.85 -3.35
CA TRP A 28 -5.82 -9.19 -3.15
C TRP A 28 -6.54 -10.26 -3.99
N LYS A 29 -7.88 -10.19 -4.02
CA LYS A 29 -8.75 -11.10 -4.80
C LYS A 29 -8.68 -10.84 -6.31
N ILE A 30 -8.46 -9.58 -6.70
CA ILE A 30 -8.18 -9.16 -8.07
C ILE A 30 -6.78 -9.64 -8.50
N THR A 31 -5.75 -9.56 -7.66
CA THR A 31 -4.35 -9.93 -8.00
C THR A 31 -4.13 -11.42 -8.23
N GLU A 32 -4.86 -12.30 -7.53
CA GLU A 32 -4.82 -13.73 -7.79
C GLU A 32 -5.37 -14.06 -9.20
N ASN A 33 -6.32 -13.25 -9.69
CA ASN A 33 -6.93 -13.38 -11.02
C ASN A 33 -6.28 -12.48 -12.10
N TYR A 34 -5.59 -11.39 -11.75
CA TYR A 34 -5.01 -10.44 -12.72
C TYR A 34 -3.69 -10.91 -13.33
N ARG A 35 -2.95 -11.80 -12.66
CA ARG A 35 -1.79 -12.48 -13.26
C ARG A 35 -2.21 -13.36 -14.45
N THR A 36 -3.50 -13.67 -14.56
CA THR A 36 -4.15 -14.37 -15.67
C THR A 36 -4.74 -13.45 -16.76
N ASP A 37 -4.85 -12.13 -16.53
CA ASP A 37 -5.59 -11.19 -17.39
C ASP A 37 -4.74 -10.31 -18.33
N PHE A 38 -3.46 -10.63 -18.54
CA PHE A 38 -2.68 -9.98 -19.62
C PHE A 38 -3.40 -10.08 -20.99
N LYS A 39 -4.18 -11.14 -21.19
CA LYS A 39 -5.04 -11.29 -22.37
C LYS A 39 -6.18 -10.27 -22.42
N GLN A 40 -6.80 -9.95 -21.30
CA GLN A 40 -7.86 -8.93 -21.26
C GLN A 40 -7.26 -7.54 -21.45
N ALA A 41 -6.16 -7.24 -20.76
CA ALA A 41 -5.46 -5.96 -20.91
C ALA A 41 -4.97 -5.72 -22.35
N THR A 42 -4.60 -6.78 -23.07
CA THR A 42 -4.25 -6.67 -24.50
C THR A 42 -5.46 -6.51 -25.41
N VAL A 43 -6.65 -7.00 -25.04
CA VAL A 43 -7.91 -6.73 -25.75
C VAL A 43 -8.31 -5.27 -25.56
N ASP A 44 -8.39 -4.79 -24.31
CA ASP A 44 -8.76 -3.42 -23.99
C ASP A 44 -7.81 -2.40 -24.64
N ALA A 45 -6.50 -2.69 -24.64
CA ALA A 45 -5.51 -1.83 -25.29
C ALA A 45 -5.65 -1.80 -26.82
N LYS A 46 -6.11 -2.90 -27.44
CA LYS A 46 -6.39 -2.94 -28.88
C LYS A 46 -7.64 -2.12 -29.22
N GLU A 47 -8.71 -2.30 -28.45
CA GLU A 47 -9.95 -1.53 -28.61
C GLU A 47 -9.68 -0.02 -28.50
N LEU A 48 -8.93 0.41 -27.47
CA LEU A 48 -8.54 1.80 -27.31
C LEU A 48 -7.66 2.32 -28.46
N ALA A 49 -6.74 1.50 -28.96
CA ALA A 49 -5.91 1.89 -30.10
C ALA A 49 -6.74 2.05 -31.38
N GLU A 50 -7.71 1.16 -31.61
CA GLU A 50 -8.67 1.27 -32.71
C GLU A 50 -9.53 2.54 -32.60
N GLU A 51 -10.05 2.86 -31.41
CA GLU A 51 -10.78 4.12 -31.15
C GLU A 51 -9.95 5.37 -31.47
N LEU A 52 -8.65 5.31 -31.19
CA LEU A 52 -7.71 6.42 -31.44
C LEU A 52 -7.13 6.41 -32.86
N ASN A 53 -7.57 5.50 -33.74
CA ASN A 53 -7.00 5.27 -35.08
C ASN A 53 -5.47 5.01 -35.05
N ILE A 54 -4.99 4.28 -34.04
CA ILE A 54 -3.61 3.86 -33.86
C ILE A 54 -3.50 2.38 -34.21
N ASP A 55 -2.52 2.01 -35.03
CA ASP A 55 -2.26 0.60 -35.36
C ASP A 55 -1.87 -0.24 -34.12
N ALA A 56 -2.76 -1.15 -33.73
CA ALA A 56 -2.60 -2.03 -32.56
C ALA A 56 -1.74 -3.29 -32.84
N ILE A 57 -0.56 -3.12 -33.45
CA ILE A 57 0.28 -4.22 -33.93
C ILE A 57 1.57 -4.37 -33.11
N PHE A 58 1.81 -5.59 -32.61
CA PHE A 58 3.11 -5.96 -32.05
C PHE A 58 4.16 -6.07 -33.16
N LYS A 59 5.04 -5.08 -33.26
CA LYS A 59 6.14 -5.11 -34.22
C LYS A 59 7.07 -6.30 -33.94
N PRO A 60 7.48 -7.06 -34.98
CA PRO A 60 8.41 -8.17 -34.79
C PRO A 60 9.73 -7.67 -34.22
N LEU A 61 10.27 -8.40 -33.24
CA LEU A 61 11.54 -8.05 -32.63
C LEU A 61 12.67 -8.21 -33.65
N LYS A 62 13.65 -7.30 -33.62
CA LYS A 62 14.86 -7.42 -34.44
C LYS A 62 15.51 -8.79 -34.19
N ARG A 63 15.90 -9.49 -35.26
CA ARG A 63 16.53 -10.81 -35.19
C ARG A 63 17.74 -10.76 -34.27
N VAL A 64 17.70 -11.51 -33.18
CA VAL A 64 18.86 -11.66 -32.30
C VAL A 64 19.86 -12.57 -32.99
N ARG A 65 21.07 -12.07 -33.25
CA ARG A 65 22.18 -12.87 -33.80
C ARG A 65 22.60 -13.90 -32.75
N ARG A 66 22.45 -15.19 -33.06
CA ARG A 66 23.00 -16.26 -32.22
C ARG A 66 24.51 -16.30 -32.41
N VAL A 67 25.25 -16.04 -31.34
CA VAL A 67 26.71 -16.23 -31.28
C VAL A 67 26.97 -17.62 -30.71
N LYS A 68 27.89 -18.37 -31.30
CA LYS A 68 28.30 -19.70 -30.84
C LYS A 68 29.02 -19.54 -29.49
N ARG A 69 28.62 -20.30 -28.47
CA ARG A 69 29.18 -20.21 -27.11
C ARG A 69 30.13 -21.37 -26.84
N HIS A 70 31.10 -21.15 -25.96
CA HIS A 70 31.96 -22.21 -25.40
C HIS A 70 31.23 -22.95 -24.28
N TYR A 71 31.60 -24.21 -24.03
CA TYR A 71 30.91 -25.12 -23.11
C TYR A 71 30.80 -24.59 -21.67
N ASP A 72 31.79 -23.81 -21.22
CA ASP A 72 31.88 -23.29 -19.84
C ASP A 72 31.26 -21.88 -19.65
N GLU A 73 30.63 -21.30 -20.67
CA GLU A 73 29.93 -20.01 -20.50
C GLU A 73 28.58 -20.22 -19.81
N ASN A 74 28.39 -19.57 -18.65
CA ASN A 74 27.10 -19.50 -17.94
C ASN A 74 25.98 -19.17 -18.94
N ALA A 75 24.90 -19.96 -18.91
CA ALA A 75 23.77 -19.76 -19.79
C ALA A 75 23.05 -18.44 -19.45
N PHE A 76 23.44 -17.33 -20.09
CA PHE A 76 22.63 -16.12 -20.09
C PHE A 76 21.21 -16.47 -20.57
N ASP A 77 20.22 -15.90 -19.90
CA ASP A 77 18.80 -16.07 -20.24
C ASP A 77 18.58 -15.88 -21.74
N LYS A 78 17.91 -16.87 -22.35
CA LYS A 78 17.59 -16.82 -23.77
C LYS A 78 16.71 -15.58 -24.02
N PRO A 79 17.04 -14.76 -25.02
CA PRO A 79 16.25 -13.57 -25.31
C PRO A 79 14.83 -13.95 -25.71
N ILE A 80 13.84 -13.27 -25.14
CA ILE A 80 12.42 -13.47 -25.47
C ILE A 80 12.20 -12.99 -26.92
N LEU A 81 11.79 -13.91 -27.79
CA LEU A 81 11.60 -13.66 -29.23
C LEU A 81 10.17 -13.24 -29.58
N ASN A 82 9.19 -13.58 -28.75
CA ASN A 82 7.80 -13.15 -28.93
C ASN A 82 7.64 -11.71 -28.39
N PRO A 83 7.28 -10.71 -29.23
CA PRO A 83 7.10 -9.32 -28.80
C PRO A 83 6.04 -9.16 -27.72
N GLU A 84 4.95 -9.93 -27.80
CA GLU A 84 3.86 -9.90 -26.82
C GLU A 84 4.34 -10.43 -25.47
N LYS A 85 5.02 -11.60 -25.46
CA LYS A 85 5.61 -12.15 -24.24
C LYS A 85 6.69 -11.24 -23.65
N LYS A 86 7.41 -10.51 -24.50
CA LYS A 86 8.39 -9.53 -24.05
C LYS A 86 7.70 -8.34 -23.37
N LEU A 87 6.61 -7.82 -23.91
CA LEU A 87 5.82 -6.77 -23.25
C LEU A 87 5.29 -7.26 -21.90
N GLU A 88 4.73 -8.47 -21.85
CA GLU A 88 4.23 -9.08 -20.62
C GLU A 88 5.31 -9.13 -19.53
N VAL A 89 6.48 -9.69 -19.84
CA VAL A 89 7.54 -9.92 -18.84
C VAL A 89 8.27 -8.63 -18.47
N THR A 90 8.64 -7.80 -19.46
CA THR A 90 9.54 -6.66 -19.23
C THR A 90 8.83 -5.39 -18.78
N PHE A 91 7.55 -5.25 -19.11
CA PHE A 91 6.76 -4.08 -18.76
C PHE A 91 5.62 -4.45 -17.81
N PHE A 92 4.68 -5.30 -18.23
CA PHE A 92 3.45 -5.55 -17.49
C PHE A 92 3.72 -6.14 -16.09
N ASN A 93 4.50 -7.22 -16.03
CA ASN A 93 4.86 -7.85 -14.74
C ASN A 93 5.65 -6.89 -13.85
N ARG A 94 6.63 -6.19 -14.42
CA ARG A 94 7.44 -5.23 -13.64
C ARG A 94 6.61 -4.06 -13.11
N LEU A 95 5.66 -3.56 -13.89
CA LEU A 95 4.71 -2.53 -13.47
C LEU A 95 3.86 -3.04 -12.31
N LEU A 96 3.32 -4.26 -12.43
CA LEU A 96 2.53 -4.89 -11.38
C LEU A 96 3.36 -5.10 -10.11
N ASP A 97 4.58 -5.63 -10.22
CA ASP A 97 5.47 -5.84 -9.08
C ASP A 97 5.75 -4.52 -8.35
N THR A 98 6.01 -3.45 -9.11
CA THR A 98 6.27 -2.11 -8.55
C THR A 98 5.03 -1.55 -7.86
N PHE A 99 3.88 -1.65 -8.52
CA PHE A 99 2.61 -1.19 -7.97
C PHE A 99 2.25 -1.93 -6.67
N LEU A 100 2.39 -3.25 -6.68
CA LEU A 100 2.13 -4.11 -5.54
C LEU A 100 3.06 -3.79 -4.37
N SER A 101 4.37 -3.67 -4.62
CA SER A 101 5.32 -3.27 -3.58
C SER A 101 4.96 -1.91 -2.98
N SER A 102 4.60 -0.94 -3.82
CA SER A 102 4.28 0.42 -3.37
C SER A 102 2.96 0.49 -2.59
N ILE A 103 1.98 -0.35 -2.93
CA ILE A 103 0.72 -0.44 -2.17
C ILE A 103 0.93 -1.16 -0.84
N ASN A 104 1.66 -2.28 -0.85
CA ASN A 104 1.94 -3.04 0.37
C ASN A 104 2.70 -2.17 1.38
N GLU A 105 3.72 -1.43 0.92
CA GLU A 105 4.47 -0.51 1.78
C GLU A 105 3.55 0.55 2.41
N ARG A 106 2.66 1.17 1.62
CA ARG A 106 1.68 2.14 2.14
C ARG A 106 0.71 1.51 3.13
N PHE A 107 0.29 0.26 2.89
CA PHE A 107 -0.60 -0.46 3.79
C PHE A 107 0.08 -0.80 5.12
N GLU A 108 1.34 -1.22 5.10
CA GLU A 108 2.13 -1.46 6.30
C GLU A 108 2.30 -0.18 7.12
N GLN A 109 2.67 0.93 6.47
CA GLN A 109 2.78 2.25 7.11
C GLN A 109 1.45 2.69 7.74
N LEU A 110 0.33 2.48 7.03
CA LEU A 110 -1.00 2.81 7.52
C LEU A 110 -1.40 1.96 8.73
N ASN A 111 -1.12 0.66 8.70
CA ASN A 111 -1.38 -0.23 9.84
C ASN A 111 -0.52 0.16 11.04
N GLU A 112 0.75 0.49 10.84
CA GLU A 112 1.62 0.98 11.90
C GLU A 112 1.05 2.27 12.50
N TYR A 113 0.61 3.21 11.66
CA TYR A 113 -0.05 4.43 12.12
C TYR A 113 -1.31 4.14 12.94
N VAL A 114 -2.21 3.29 12.44
CA VAL A 114 -3.42 2.91 13.18
C VAL A 114 -3.07 2.25 14.51
N ASN A 115 -2.09 1.35 14.53
CA ASN A 115 -1.67 0.67 15.77
C ASN A 115 -1.16 1.66 16.83
N ILE A 116 -0.43 2.71 16.42
CA ILE A 116 0.14 3.70 17.34
C ILE A 116 -0.91 4.73 17.79
N TRP A 117 -1.76 5.21 16.87
CA TRP A 117 -2.62 6.37 17.10
C TRP A 117 -4.09 6.03 17.41
N SER A 118 -4.54 4.80 17.17
CA SER A 118 -5.97 4.42 17.23
C SER A 118 -6.64 4.70 18.56
N PHE A 119 -5.94 4.57 19.70
CA PHE A 119 -6.54 4.79 21.02
C PHE A 119 -6.99 6.23 21.23
N LEU A 120 -6.37 7.20 20.54
CA LEU A 120 -6.77 8.61 20.60
C LEU A 120 -8.06 8.88 19.81
N PHE A 121 -8.44 7.99 18.91
CA PHE A 121 -9.62 8.14 18.05
C PHE A 121 -10.91 7.61 18.70
N ASN A 122 -10.81 6.81 19.76
CA ASN A 122 -11.96 6.30 20.51
C ASN A 122 -11.78 6.54 22.02
N LEU A 123 -11.94 7.80 22.41
CA LEU A 123 -11.77 8.23 23.81
C LEU A 123 -12.84 7.66 24.76
N ASP A 124 -13.99 7.25 24.23
CA ASP A 124 -15.08 6.70 25.03
C ASP A 124 -14.84 5.23 25.41
N ASN A 125 -13.93 4.54 24.69
CA ASN A 125 -13.56 3.15 24.90
C ASN A 125 -12.04 2.99 25.13
N LEU A 126 -11.49 3.78 26.06
CA LEU A 126 -10.09 3.68 26.42
C LEU A 126 -9.83 2.41 27.25
N PRO A 127 -8.67 1.74 27.06
CA PRO A 127 -8.28 0.59 27.85
C PRO A 127 -7.96 0.99 29.29
N ILE A 128 -7.81 -0.02 30.15
CA ILE A 128 -7.50 0.19 31.58
C ILE A 128 -6.17 0.93 31.70
N LYS A 129 -6.03 1.78 32.74
CA LYS A 129 -4.88 2.69 32.96
C LYS A 129 -3.50 2.07 32.64
N ASN A 130 -3.25 0.83 33.05
CA ASN A 130 -1.97 0.17 32.83
C ASN A 130 -1.69 -0.10 31.34
N GLU A 131 -2.70 -0.47 30.57
CA GLU A 131 -2.59 -0.67 29.12
C GLU A 131 -2.56 0.66 28.39
N LEU A 132 -3.38 1.63 28.81
CA LEU A 132 -3.36 2.98 28.25
C LEU A 132 -1.99 3.65 28.42
N LEU A 133 -1.35 3.47 29.58
CA LEU A 133 0.00 3.98 29.83
C LEU A 133 1.03 3.38 28.86
N LYS A 134 0.91 2.09 28.53
CA LYS A 134 1.79 1.46 27.53
C LYS A 134 1.60 2.09 26.16
N LEU A 135 0.35 2.30 25.72
CA LEU A 135 0.05 2.94 24.44
C LEU A 135 0.56 4.38 24.38
N CYS A 136 0.37 5.15 25.45
CA CYS A 136 0.86 6.54 25.54
C CYS A 136 2.40 6.60 25.52
N LYS A 137 3.09 5.65 26.16
CA LYS A 137 4.56 5.55 26.12
C LYS A 137 5.07 5.12 24.74
N GLN A 138 4.40 4.17 24.09
CA GLN A 138 4.71 3.78 22.71
C GLN A 138 4.58 4.97 21.75
N LEU A 139 3.52 5.78 21.91
CA LEU A 139 3.35 7.01 21.15
C LEU A 139 4.47 8.01 21.44
N GLN A 140 4.84 8.20 22.71
CA GLN A 140 5.95 9.07 23.12
C GLN A 140 7.26 8.64 22.45
N GLU A 141 7.58 7.35 22.50
CA GLU A 141 8.78 6.79 21.86
C GLU A 141 8.78 7.08 20.36
N LYS A 142 7.65 6.87 19.68
CA LYS A 142 7.51 7.13 18.23
C LYS A 142 7.64 8.61 17.85
N LEU A 143 7.26 9.51 18.75
CA LEU A 143 7.38 10.97 18.57
C LEU A 143 8.69 11.54 19.13
N THR A 144 9.58 10.71 19.66
CA THR A 144 10.87 11.17 20.18
C THR A 144 11.89 11.24 19.05
N ALA A 145 12.36 12.45 18.76
CA ALA A 145 13.46 12.68 17.82
C ALA A 145 14.62 13.36 18.56
N ASN A 146 15.85 12.89 18.34
CA ASN A 146 17.06 13.46 18.95
C ASN A 146 16.96 13.65 20.48
N THR A 147 16.44 12.66 21.19
CA THR A 147 16.23 12.65 22.67
C THR A 147 15.21 13.64 23.22
N LYS A 148 14.57 14.44 22.35
CA LYS A 148 13.48 15.33 22.73
C LYS A 148 12.16 14.72 22.28
N SER A 149 11.25 14.53 23.23
CA SER A 149 9.88 14.14 22.92
C SER A 149 8.98 15.37 22.96
N GLU A 150 8.07 15.47 22.00
CA GLU A 150 7.04 16.50 21.98
C GLU A 150 5.94 16.25 23.02
N ILE A 151 5.81 14.99 23.48
CA ILE A 151 4.79 14.58 24.44
C ILE A 151 5.40 13.82 25.62
N ASP A 152 4.73 13.88 26.76
CA ASP A 152 4.99 13.00 27.89
C ASP A 152 3.84 11.99 27.97
N GLY A 153 4.17 10.71 27.80
CA GLY A 153 3.20 9.61 27.77
C GLY A 153 2.52 9.36 29.11
N ALA A 154 3.20 9.61 30.24
CA ALA A 154 2.57 9.49 31.57
C ALA A 154 1.56 10.62 31.78
N LEU A 155 1.96 11.85 31.44
CA LEU A 155 1.10 13.03 31.51
C LEU A 155 -0.11 12.91 30.57
N LEU A 156 0.10 12.38 29.35
CA LEU A 156 -0.98 12.10 28.40
C LEU A 156 -1.97 11.08 28.96
N CYS A 157 -1.48 9.97 29.53
CA CYS A 157 -2.33 8.93 30.13
C CYS A 157 -3.20 9.49 31.26
N ASP A 158 -2.60 10.25 32.19
CA ASP A 158 -3.35 10.84 33.29
C ASP A 158 -4.41 11.85 32.79
N LYS A 159 -4.09 12.67 31.78
CA LYS A 159 -5.07 13.58 31.14
C LYS A 159 -6.24 12.83 30.52
N LEU A 160 -5.97 11.76 29.77
CA LEU A 160 -7.01 10.96 29.11
C LEU A 160 -7.91 10.27 30.13
N MET A 161 -7.34 9.70 31.19
CA MET A 161 -8.13 9.10 32.28
C MET A 161 -9.03 10.14 32.95
N CYS A 162 -8.50 11.31 33.30
CA CYS A 162 -9.28 12.40 33.87
C CYS A 162 -10.42 12.82 32.93
N ALA A 163 -10.16 12.98 31.64
CA ALA A 163 -11.18 13.37 30.66
C ALA A 163 -12.35 12.38 30.58
N VAL A 164 -12.11 11.08 30.76
CA VAL A 164 -13.18 10.06 30.83
C VAL A 164 -13.95 10.16 32.15
N PHE A 165 -13.28 10.38 33.28
CA PHE A 165 -13.94 10.53 34.58
C PHE A 165 -14.87 11.75 34.65
N TYR A 166 -14.52 12.86 34.00
CA TYR A 166 -15.36 14.07 33.99
C TYR A 166 -16.54 14.00 33.00
N LYS A 167 -16.58 13.01 32.10
CA LYS A 167 -17.68 12.81 31.14
C LYS A 167 -18.77 11.86 31.63
N ARG A 168 -18.55 11.10 32.70
CA ARG A 168 -19.55 10.22 33.35
C ARG A 168 -20.19 10.93 34.53
#